data_AF-A0A1M5VUS9-F1
#
_entry.id   AF-A0A1M5VUS9-F1
#
_cell.length_a   1.000
_cell.length_b   1.000
_cell.length_c   1.000
_cell.angle_alpha   90.00
_cell.angle_beta   90.00
_cell.angle_gamma   90.00
#
_symmetry.space_group_name_H-M   'P 1'
#
loop_
_entity.id
_entity.type
_entity.pdbx_description
1 polymer ?
#
loop_
_entity_poly.entity_id
_entity_poly.type
_entity_poly.pdbx_seq_one_letter_code
_entity_poly.pdbx_strand_id
1 'polypeptide(L)'
;MNYLAHLHIADACQSSLLGNLLGDFIKGNPEGKFPNAVVQGIRLHRFIDAYTDHHPVIHDLKNLFDGPARRFASIALDVFWDHCLSLQWHDFHDLPLSEFCHNARERLESEMTFPVPERFRSVNHKMWQGMWLMSYGDMDNIERALKRIALRSERMHALHLCYPFLKAHYDTLRAGFEQFYPLLLTAAENKLTATGNASSGDVMDEAIQTKNNF
;
A
#
# COMPACT_ATOMS: atom_id res chain seq x y z
N MET A 1 0.17 2.57 2.92
CA MET A 1 -0.39 2.74 1.56
C MET A 1 -1.26 1.53 1.23
N ASN A 2 -2.11 1.56 0.19
CA ASN A 2 -2.88 0.37 -0.23
C ASN A 2 -2.35 -0.17 -1.58
N TYR A 3 -3.03 -1.19 -2.13
CA TYR A 3 -2.50 -2.03 -3.21
C TYR A 3 -2.10 -1.28 -4.48
N LEU A 4 -2.87 -0.30 -4.96
CA LEU A 4 -2.54 0.42 -6.20
C LEU A 4 -1.26 1.22 -6.01
N ALA A 5 -1.16 1.99 -4.92
CA ALA A 5 0.04 2.75 -4.61
C ALA A 5 1.29 1.84 -4.45
N HIS A 6 1.16 0.68 -3.80
CA HIS A 6 2.30 -0.26 -3.69
C HIS A 6 2.73 -0.83 -5.04
N LEU A 7 1.80 -1.15 -5.94
CA LEU A 7 2.14 -1.61 -7.29
C LEU A 7 2.79 -0.49 -8.11
N HIS A 8 2.23 0.73 -8.05
CA HIS A 8 2.76 1.88 -8.77
C HIS A 8 4.19 2.22 -8.31
N ILE A 9 4.41 2.33 -6.99
CA ILE A 9 5.75 2.62 -6.45
C ILE A 9 6.73 1.50 -6.81
N ALA A 10 6.31 0.23 -6.72
CA ALA A 10 7.15 -0.89 -7.09
C ALA A 10 7.57 -0.84 -8.57
N ASP A 11 6.65 -0.46 -9.47
CA ASP A 11 6.94 -0.31 -10.89
C ASP A 11 7.91 0.85 -11.16
N ALA A 12 7.62 2.04 -10.62
CA ALA A 12 8.48 3.22 -10.73
C ALA A 12 9.90 2.96 -10.20
N CYS A 13 10.01 2.19 -9.12
CA CYS A 13 11.27 1.79 -8.50
C CYS A 13 11.92 0.55 -9.13
N GLN A 14 11.34 -0.02 -10.20
CA GLN A 14 11.79 -1.28 -10.83
C GLN A 14 11.95 -2.45 -9.84
N SER A 15 11.15 -2.46 -8.78
CA SER A 15 11.13 -3.48 -7.73
C SER A 15 10.16 -4.62 -8.08
N SER A 16 10.26 -5.75 -7.35
CA SER A 16 9.29 -6.85 -7.46
C SER A 16 7.88 -6.39 -7.07
N LEU A 17 6.92 -6.55 -7.98
CA LEU A 17 5.50 -6.28 -7.71
C LEU A 17 4.94 -7.30 -6.73
N LEU A 18 5.30 -8.57 -6.91
CA LEU A 18 4.89 -9.64 -6.00
C LEU A 18 5.41 -9.41 -4.58
N GLY A 19 6.68 -9.03 -4.46
CA GLY A 19 7.28 -8.70 -3.16
C GLY A 19 6.57 -7.56 -2.46
N ASN A 20 6.20 -6.51 -3.20
CA ASN A 20 5.47 -5.39 -2.61
C ASN A 20 4.07 -5.78 -2.14
N LEU A 21 3.33 -6.61 -2.88
CA LEU A 21 2.03 -7.09 -2.39
C LEU A 21 2.14 -8.12 -1.26
N LEU A 22 3.21 -8.92 -1.22
CA LEU A 22 3.45 -9.90 -0.15
C LEU A 22 3.81 -9.26 1.19
N GLY A 23 4.17 -7.98 1.23
CA GLY A 23 4.61 -7.29 2.45
C GLY A 23 3.63 -7.40 3.63
N ASP A 24 2.33 -7.29 3.35
CA ASP A 24 1.24 -7.46 4.33
C ASP A 24 1.06 -8.91 4.81
N PHE A 25 1.53 -9.88 4.03
CA PHE A 25 1.24 -11.31 4.22
C PHE A 25 2.43 -12.06 4.83
N ILE A 26 3.62 -11.47 4.80
CA ILE A 26 4.85 -12.07 5.32
C ILE A 26 5.30 -11.34 6.58
N LYS A 27 5.27 -12.05 7.71
CA LYS A 27 5.76 -11.57 9.00
C LYS A 27 7.23 -11.95 9.22
N GLY A 28 7.98 -11.12 9.95
CA GLY A 28 9.38 -11.38 10.31
C GLY A 28 10.38 -11.20 9.16
N ASN A 29 11.59 -11.76 9.31
CA ASN A 29 12.62 -11.68 8.25
C ASN A 29 12.26 -12.62 7.08
N PRO A 30 12.11 -12.10 5.84
CA PRO A 30 11.86 -12.89 4.63
C PRO A 30 13.13 -13.49 3.99
N GLU A 31 14.33 -13.12 4.43
CA GLU A 31 15.59 -13.64 3.88
C GLU A 31 15.70 -15.17 3.96
N GLY A 32 16.30 -15.76 2.93
CA GLY A 32 16.45 -17.21 2.79
C GLY A 32 15.14 -17.98 2.53
N LYS A 33 13.97 -17.33 2.61
CA LYS A 33 12.66 -17.95 2.36
C LYS A 33 12.09 -17.64 0.98
N PHE A 34 12.52 -16.54 0.38
CA PHE A 34 12.03 -16.04 -0.91
C PHE A 34 13.20 -15.60 -1.80
N PRO A 35 13.00 -15.56 -3.14
CA PRO A 35 13.98 -14.98 -4.05
C PRO A 35 14.37 -13.56 -3.63
N ASN A 36 15.63 -13.18 -3.85
CA ASN A 36 16.16 -11.89 -3.37
C ASN A 36 15.34 -10.68 -3.85
N ALA A 37 14.93 -10.66 -5.12
CA ALA A 37 14.09 -9.58 -5.67
C ALA A 37 12.76 -9.42 -4.90
N VAL A 38 12.13 -10.54 -4.50
CA VAL A 38 10.89 -10.55 -3.72
C VAL A 38 11.16 -10.06 -2.29
N VAL A 39 12.28 -10.47 -1.69
CA VAL A 39 12.73 -9.98 -0.38
C VAL A 39 12.89 -8.45 -0.40
N GLN A 40 13.53 -7.90 -1.44
CA GLN A 40 13.66 -6.45 -1.57
C GLN A 40 12.31 -5.77 -1.77
N GLY A 41 11.39 -6.36 -2.54
CA GLY A 41 10.03 -5.84 -2.67
C GLY A 41 9.26 -5.82 -1.33
N ILE A 42 9.39 -6.87 -0.51
CA ILE A 42 8.80 -6.91 0.83
C ILE A 42 9.39 -5.82 1.73
N ARG A 43 10.71 -5.60 1.65
CA ARG A 43 11.39 -4.52 2.37
C ARG A 43 10.94 -3.15 1.90
N LEU A 44 10.75 -2.95 0.60
CA LEU A 44 10.25 -1.70 0.03
C LEU A 44 8.83 -1.41 0.51
N HIS A 45 7.92 -2.38 0.49
CA HIS A 45 6.58 -2.23 1.06
C HIS A 45 6.63 -1.77 2.52
N ARG A 46 7.44 -2.44 3.35
CA ARG A 46 7.57 -2.07 4.77
C ARG A 46 8.14 -0.66 4.96
N PHE A 47 9.07 -0.27 4.10
CA PHE A 47 9.61 1.09 4.09
C PHE A 47 8.53 2.11 3.73
N ILE A 48 7.75 1.87 2.67
CA ILE A 48 6.65 2.73 2.24
C ILE A 48 5.65 2.93 3.39
N ASP A 49 5.24 1.85 4.05
CA ASP A 49 4.31 1.91 5.17
C ASP A 49 4.90 2.63 6.37
N ALA A 50 6.15 2.34 6.74
CA ALA A 50 6.81 3.03 7.84
C ALA A 50 6.97 4.53 7.55
N TYR A 51 7.39 4.89 6.34
CA TYR A 51 7.53 6.29 5.93
C TYR A 51 6.19 7.02 5.98
N THR A 52 5.13 6.38 5.48
CA THR A 52 3.77 6.92 5.51
C THR A 52 3.27 7.12 6.93
N ASP A 53 3.36 6.09 7.78
CA ASP A 53 2.83 6.12 9.14
C ASP A 53 3.47 7.21 10.02
N HIS A 54 4.73 7.56 9.77
CA HIS A 54 5.50 8.56 10.53
C HIS A 54 5.50 9.95 9.89
N HIS A 55 4.91 10.14 8.71
CA HIS A 55 4.95 11.44 8.04
C HIS A 55 4.06 12.47 8.74
N PRO A 56 4.51 13.72 8.96
CA PRO A 56 3.73 14.75 9.64
C PRO A 56 2.35 15.01 9.01
N VAL A 57 2.28 15.05 7.67
CA VAL A 57 1.00 15.17 6.95
C VAL A 57 0.01 14.09 7.37
N ILE A 58 0.46 12.84 7.50
CA ILE A 58 -0.40 11.74 7.91
C ILE A 58 -0.88 11.89 9.35
N HIS A 59 0.01 12.32 10.25
CA HIS A 59 -0.36 12.60 11.62
C HIS A 59 -1.48 13.65 11.72
N ASP A 60 -1.39 14.72 10.94
CA ASP A 60 -2.36 15.81 10.99
C ASP A 60 -3.71 15.41 10.38
N LEU A 61 -3.72 14.68 9.26
CA LEU A 61 -4.95 14.19 8.64
C LEU A 61 -5.69 13.18 9.54
N LYS A 62 -4.98 12.39 10.36
CA LYS A 62 -5.61 11.47 11.33
C LYS A 62 -6.44 12.21 12.38
N ASN A 63 -6.19 13.50 12.62
CA ASN A 63 -6.96 14.31 13.57
C ASN A 63 -8.33 14.76 13.02
N LEU A 64 -8.59 14.55 11.74
CA LEU A 64 -9.91 14.78 11.13
C LEU A 64 -10.91 13.66 11.45
N PHE A 65 -10.45 12.57 12.04
CA PHE A 65 -11.27 11.44 12.45
C PHE A 65 -11.49 11.47 13.96
N ASP A 66 -12.74 11.27 14.38
CA ASP A 66 -13.11 11.32 15.78
C ASP A 66 -13.63 9.98 16.32
N GLY A 67 -13.68 9.88 17.65
CA GLY A 67 -14.27 8.76 18.36
C GLY A 67 -13.68 7.40 17.95
N PRO A 68 -14.50 6.35 17.80
CA PRO A 68 -14.03 5.03 17.42
C PRO A 68 -13.36 4.95 16.03
N ALA A 69 -13.67 5.88 15.13
CA ALA A 69 -13.12 5.90 13.77
C ALA A 69 -11.64 6.31 13.75
N ARG A 70 -11.20 7.19 14.67
CA ARG A 70 -9.81 7.70 14.73
C ARG A 70 -8.75 6.60 14.78
N ARG A 71 -9.03 5.51 15.49
CA ARG A 71 -8.15 4.34 15.58
C ARG A 71 -7.86 3.68 14.22
N PHE A 72 -8.78 3.81 13.28
CA PHE A 72 -8.75 3.20 11.96
C PHE A 72 -8.43 4.21 10.85
N ALA A 73 -8.13 5.46 11.21
CA ALA A 73 -7.83 6.52 10.27
C ALA A 73 -6.71 6.14 9.30
N SER A 74 -5.61 5.50 9.75
CA SER A 74 -4.55 5.04 8.84
C SER A 74 -5.08 4.16 7.71
N ILE A 75 -5.88 3.14 8.06
CA ILE A 75 -6.40 2.17 7.09
C ILE A 75 -7.38 2.87 6.14
N ALA A 76 -8.21 3.79 6.65
CA ALA A 76 -9.12 4.56 5.83
C ALA A 76 -8.37 5.47 4.84
N LEU A 77 -7.30 6.12 5.29
CA LEU A 77 -6.43 6.95 4.46
C LEU A 77 -5.71 6.12 3.39
N ASP A 78 -5.21 4.93 3.73
CA ASP A 78 -4.55 4.05 2.76
C ASP A 78 -5.48 3.70 1.58
N VAL A 79 -6.74 3.35 1.85
CA VAL A 79 -7.72 3.06 0.80
C VAL A 79 -8.12 4.34 0.04
N PHE A 80 -8.28 5.46 0.75
CA PHE A 80 -8.61 6.74 0.14
C PHE A 80 -7.49 7.28 -0.76
N TRP A 81 -6.23 6.97 -0.48
CA TRP A 81 -5.11 7.39 -1.30
C TRP A 81 -4.99 6.62 -2.60
N ASP A 82 -5.38 5.35 -2.63
CA ASP A 82 -5.58 4.64 -3.89
C ASP A 82 -6.72 5.27 -4.72
N HIS A 83 -7.76 5.83 -4.07
CA HIS A 83 -8.79 6.61 -4.76
C HIS A 83 -8.19 7.87 -5.40
N CYS A 84 -7.47 8.70 -4.66
CA CYS A 84 -6.83 9.90 -5.20
C CYS A 84 -5.86 9.56 -6.34
N LEU A 85 -5.01 8.55 -6.16
CA LEU A 85 -4.09 8.06 -7.18
C LEU A 85 -4.82 7.61 -8.46
N SER A 86 -5.94 6.88 -8.31
CA SER A 86 -6.71 6.42 -9.47
C SER A 86 -7.35 7.57 -10.26
N LEU A 87 -7.78 8.65 -9.59
CA LEU A 87 -8.35 9.82 -10.24
C LEU A 87 -7.31 10.68 -10.95
N GLN A 88 -6.11 10.76 -10.40
CA GLN A 88 -4.99 11.57 -10.90
C GLN A 88 -3.96 10.73 -11.66
N TRP A 89 -4.34 9.53 -12.12
CA TRP A 89 -3.41 8.53 -12.62
C TRP A 89 -2.49 9.03 -13.76
N HIS A 90 -3.04 9.82 -14.68
CA HIS A 90 -2.28 10.37 -15.82
C HIS A 90 -1.16 11.32 -15.41
N ASP A 91 -1.18 11.85 -14.18
CA ASP A 91 -0.10 12.70 -13.66
C ASP A 91 1.10 11.87 -13.17
N PHE A 92 0.92 10.55 -12.97
CA PHE A 92 1.91 9.67 -12.35
C PHE A 92 2.43 8.58 -13.29
N HIS A 93 1.69 8.23 -14.34
CA HIS A 93 2.06 7.12 -15.22
C HIS A 93 1.59 7.35 -16.66
N ASP A 94 2.43 6.98 -17.64
CA ASP A 94 2.16 7.21 -19.06
C ASP A 94 1.07 6.29 -19.63
N LEU A 95 1.00 5.04 -19.15
CA LEU A 95 -0.06 4.10 -19.54
C LEU A 95 -1.37 4.39 -18.80
N PRO A 96 -2.55 4.21 -19.43
CA PRO A 96 -3.83 4.22 -18.74
C PRO A 96 -3.88 3.22 -17.57
N LEU A 97 -4.61 3.53 -16.51
CA LEU A 97 -4.70 2.70 -15.29
C LEU A 97 -5.09 1.24 -15.60
N SER A 98 -5.97 1.03 -16.58
CA SER A 98 -6.39 -0.32 -16.98
C SER A 98 -5.26 -1.13 -17.60
N GLU A 99 -4.42 -0.49 -18.42
CA GLU A 99 -3.28 -1.14 -19.06
C GLU A 99 -2.17 -1.40 -18.05
N PHE A 100 -1.90 -0.43 -17.15
CA PHE A 100 -1.01 -0.66 -16.02
C PHE A 100 -1.46 -1.85 -15.17
N CYS A 101 -2.74 -1.92 -14.79
CA CYS A 101 -3.26 -3.03 -13.97
C CYS A 101 -3.12 -4.38 -14.68
N HIS A 102 -3.33 -4.42 -16.00
CA HIS A 102 -3.13 -5.62 -16.80
C HIS A 102 -1.67 -6.08 -16.77
N ASN A 103 -0.74 -5.17 -17.12
CA ASN A 103 0.70 -5.46 -17.13
C ASN A 103 1.22 -5.85 -15.74
N ALA A 104 0.77 -5.15 -14.70
CA ALA A 104 1.12 -5.43 -13.32
C ALA A 104 0.67 -6.84 -12.90
N ARG A 105 -0.51 -7.28 -13.35
CA ARG A 105 -1.00 -8.64 -13.09
C ARG A 105 -0.13 -9.69 -13.79
N GLU A 106 0.17 -9.52 -15.07
CA GLU A 106 1.00 -10.48 -15.82
C GLU A 106 2.39 -10.61 -15.21
N ARG A 107 3.02 -9.47 -14.89
CA ARG A 107 4.32 -9.45 -14.21
C ARG A 107 4.26 -10.14 -12.86
N LEU A 108 3.25 -9.84 -12.04
CA LEU A 108 3.06 -10.48 -10.74
C LEU A 108 2.87 -12.01 -10.87
N GLU A 109 2.07 -12.46 -11.83
CA GLU A 109 1.86 -13.89 -12.10
C GLU A 109 3.16 -14.56 -12.54
N SER A 110 4.00 -13.90 -13.35
CA SER A 110 5.32 -14.40 -13.76
C SER A 110 6.34 -14.46 -12.61
N GLU A 111 6.28 -13.53 -11.66
CA GLU A 111 7.14 -13.52 -10.47
C GLU A 111 6.78 -14.64 -9.48
N MET A 112 5.53 -15.14 -9.52
CA MET A 112 4.99 -16.12 -8.57
C MET A 112 5.40 -17.56 -8.89
N THR A 113 6.71 -17.82 -8.83
CA THR A 113 7.33 -19.13 -9.13
C THR A 113 7.50 -20.03 -7.91
N PHE A 114 7.04 -19.61 -6.74
CA PHE A 114 7.19 -20.30 -5.46
C PHE A 114 5.88 -20.25 -4.64
N PRO A 115 5.72 -21.15 -3.64
CA PRO A 115 4.54 -21.13 -2.79
C PRO A 115 4.42 -19.83 -1.98
N VAL A 116 3.27 -19.15 -2.15
CA VAL A 116 2.88 -17.96 -1.38
C VAL A 116 1.87 -18.32 -0.27
N PRO A 117 1.60 -17.45 0.71
CA PRO A 117 0.56 -17.72 1.73
C PRO A 117 -0.84 -17.90 1.12
N GLU A 118 -1.65 -18.80 1.68
CA GLU A 118 -3.03 -19.05 1.19
C GLU A 118 -3.90 -17.79 1.24
N ARG A 119 -3.76 -17.01 2.33
CA ARG A 119 -4.47 -15.73 2.48
C ARG A 119 -4.12 -14.76 1.34
N PHE A 120 -2.86 -14.74 0.89
CA PHE A 120 -2.44 -13.91 -0.24
C PHE A 120 -3.10 -14.39 -1.53
N ARG A 121 -3.09 -15.70 -1.84
CA ARG A 121 -3.77 -16.26 -3.02
C ARG A 121 -5.24 -15.85 -3.08
N SER A 122 -5.96 -15.97 -1.96
CA SER A 122 -7.38 -15.61 -1.90
C SER A 122 -7.62 -14.12 -2.16
N VAL A 123 -6.80 -13.24 -1.57
CA VAL A 123 -6.91 -11.79 -1.78
C VAL A 123 -6.53 -11.42 -3.21
N ASN A 124 -5.40 -11.93 -3.71
CA ASN A 124 -4.92 -11.68 -5.06
C ASN A 124 -5.97 -12.07 -6.11
N HIS A 125 -6.55 -13.27 -5.99
CA HIS A 125 -7.61 -13.72 -6.90
C HIS A 125 -8.81 -12.78 -6.90
N LYS A 126 -9.32 -12.41 -5.72
CA LYS A 126 -10.48 -11.51 -5.59
C LYS A 126 -10.19 -10.10 -6.07
N MET A 127 -8.98 -9.60 -5.86
CA MET A 127 -8.55 -8.27 -6.28
C MET A 127 -8.61 -8.13 -7.81
N TRP A 128 -8.03 -9.10 -8.52
CA TRP A 128 -8.03 -9.11 -9.99
C TRP A 128 -9.41 -9.42 -10.57
N GLN A 129 -10.12 -10.44 -10.04
CA GLN A 129 -11.46 -10.79 -10.51
C GLN A 129 -12.47 -9.65 -10.29
N GLY A 130 -12.36 -8.94 -9.16
CA GLY A 130 -13.24 -7.85 -8.80
C GLY A 130 -12.80 -6.49 -9.31
N MET A 131 -11.70 -6.40 -10.07
CA MET A 131 -11.15 -5.15 -10.62
C MET A 131 -10.96 -4.04 -9.56
N TRP A 132 -10.54 -4.40 -8.35
CA TRP A 132 -10.56 -3.48 -7.19
C TRP A 132 -9.78 -2.20 -7.46
N LEU A 133 -8.57 -2.31 -8.00
CA LEU A 133 -7.66 -1.18 -8.25
C LEU A 133 -8.27 -0.14 -9.19
N MET A 134 -9.00 -0.58 -10.22
CA MET A 134 -9.66 0.30 -11.19
C MET A 134 -10.97 0.88 -10.64
N SER A 135 -11.64 0.15 -9.73
CA SER A 135 -12.91 0.57 -9.14
C SER A 135 -12.79 1.74 -8.16
N TYR A 136 -11.58 2.02 -7.67
CA TYR A 136 -11.35 3.00 -6.62
C TYR A 136 -11.56 4.45 -7.06
N GLY A 137 -11.72 4.74 -8.36
CA GLY A 137 -12.13 6.08 -8.82
C GLY A 137 -13.52 6.51 -8.31
N ASP A 138 -14.34 5.55 -7.82
CA ASP A 138 -15.67 5.80 -7.26
C ASP A 138 -15.65 5.68 -5.73
N MET A 139 -16.09 6.75 -5.04
CA MET A 139 -16.19 6.80 -3.57
C MET A 139 -17.13 5.74 -2.98
N ASP A 140 -18.15 5.29 -3.71
CA ASP A 140 -19.02 4.22 -3.24
C ASP A 140 -18.25 2.88 -3.14
N ASN A 141 -17.26 2.66 -4.01
CA ASN A 141 -16.38 1.50 -3.91
C ASN A 141 -15.39 1.61 -2.75
N ILE A 142 -15.02 2.83 -2.34
CA ILE A 142 -14.25 3.07 -1.12
C ILE A 142 -15.07 2.70 0.12
N GLU A 143 -16.32 3.13 0.22
CA GLU A 143 -17.20 2.72 1.33
C GLU A 143 -17.36 1.19 1.39
N ARG A 144 -17.59 0.55 0.24
CA ARG A 144 -17.70 -0.91 0.14
C ARG A 144 -16.41 -1.62 0.56
N ALA A 145 -15.24 -1.09 0.20
CA ALA A 145 -13.96 -1.63 0.61
C ALA A 145 -13.79 -1.54 2.14
N LEU A 146 -14.06 -0.39 2.75
CA LEU A 146 -13.98 -0.20 4.20
C LEU A 146 -14.93 -1.14 4.94
N LYS A 147 -16.18 -1.27 4.48
CA LYS A 147 -17.16 -2.23 5.03
C LYS A 147 -16.64 -3.67 4.95
N ARG A 148 -16.07 -4.09 3.81
CA ARG A 148 -15.49 -5.44 3.65
C ARG A 148 -14.30 -5.68 4.56
N ILE A 149 -13.43 -4.69 4.76
CA ILE A 149 -12.28 -4.80 5.67
C ILE A 149 -12.77 -4.88 7.13
N ALA A 150 -13.79 -4.11 7.49
CA ALA A 150 -14.40 -4.12 8.83
C ALA A 150 -14.97 -5.49 9.22
N LEU A 151 -15.41 -6.30 8.24
CA LEU A 151 -15.92 -7.66 8.46
C LEU A 151 -14.82 -8.71 8.72
N ARG A 152 -13.53 -8.37 8.60
CA ARG A 152 -12.43 -9.32 8.79
C ARG A 152 -12.25 -9.76 10.24
N SER A 153 -12.62 -8.92 11.21
CA SER A 153 -12.63 -9.27 12.63
C SER A 153 -13.51 -8.29 13.42
N GLU A 154 -14.02 -8.72 14.58
CA GLU A 154 -14.79 -7.86 15.49
C GLU A 154 -14.01 -6.60 15.89
N ARG A 155 -12.69 -6.74 16.07
CA ARG A 155 -11.81 -5.63 16.41
C ARG A 155 -11.76 -4.55 15.32
N MET A 156 -12.00 -4.91 14.06
CA MET A 156 -12.01 -3.99 12.92
C MET A 156 -13.38 -3.38 12.66
N HIS A 157 -14.41 -3.74 13.45
CA HIS A 157 -15.79 -3.38 13.15
C HIS A 157 -15.96 -1.87 12.95
N ALA A 158 -15.36 -1.03 13.80
CA ALA A 158 -15.48 0.43 13.72
C ALA A 158 -14.82 1.08 12.48
N LEU A 159 -14.09 0.34 11.63
CA LEU A 159 -13.54 0.88 10.37
C LEU A 159 -14.64 1.38 9.43
N HIS A 160 -15.83 0.77 9.44
CA HIS A 160 -16.95 1.24 8.60
C HIS A 160 -17.38 2.67 8.94
N LEU A 161 -17.09 3.16 10.15
CA LEU A 161 -17.40 4.52 10.60
C LEU A 161 -16.49 5.59 9.98
N CYS A 162 -15.43 5.20 9.24
CA CYS A 162 -14.48 6.15 8.66
C CYS A 162 -15.00 6.84 7.40
N TYR A 163 -15.92 6.20 6.65
CA TYR A 163 -16.37 6.73 5.36
C TYR A 163 -17.01 8.14 5.44
N PRO A 164 -17.89 8.44 6.43
CA PRO A 164 -18.41 9.81 6.58
C PRO A 164 -17.33 10.88 6.73
N PHE A 165 -16.23 10.58 7.42
CA PHE A 165 -15.10 11.52 7.58
C PHE A 165 -14.34 11.71 6.26
N LEU A 166 -14.11 10.63 5.51
CA LEU A 166 -13.51 10.73 4.17
C LEU A 166 -14.32 11.63 3.25
N LYS A 167 -15.65 11.51 3.29
CA LYS A 167 -16.56 12.35 2.50
C LYS A 167 -16.59 13.80 2.99
N ALA A 168 -16.64 14.01 4.31
CA ALA A 168 -16.73 15.34 4.91
C ALA A 168 -15.44 16.17 4.71
N HIS A 169 -14.28 15.52 4.68
CA HIS A 169 -12.97 16.17 4.56
C HIS A 169 -12.27 15.89 3.23
N TYR A 170 -13.02 15.51 2.20
CA TYR A 170 -12.49 15.04 0.91
C TYR A 170 -11.38 15.93 0.36
N ASP A 171 -11.63 17.23 0.22
CA ASP A 171 -10.68 18.17 -0.38
C ASP A 171 -9.41 18.33 0.47
N THR A 172 -9.55 18.35 1.80
CA THR A 172 -8.41 18.44 2.72
C THR A 172 -7.54 17.19 2.66
N LEU A 173 -8.17 16.01 2.64
CA LEU A 173 -7.48 14.73 2.54
C LEU A 173 -6.79 14.57 1.18
N ARG A 174 -7.45 15.00 0.10
CA ARG A 174 -6.88 15.01 -1.25
C ARG A 174 -5.68 15.94 -1.35
N ALA A 175 -5.77 17.16 -0.83
CA ALA A 175 -4.62 18.08 -0.80
C ALA A 175 -3.43 17.48 -0.03
N GLY A 176 -3.70 16.76 1.06
CA GLY A 176 -2.68 16.02 1.80
C GLY A 176 -2.04 14.89 0.97
N PHE A 177 -2.82 14.17 0.16
CA PHE A 177 -2.28 13.20 -0.80
C PHE A 177 -1.39 13.88 -1.85
N GLU A 178 -1.85 14.96 -2.47
CA GLU A 178 -1.11 15.71 -3.50
C GLU A 178 0.22 16.25 -2.96
N GLN A 179 0.25 16.65 -1.69
CA GLN A 179 1.48 17.06 -1.01
C GLN A 179 2.40 15.87 -0.70
N PHE A 180 1.85 14.76 -0.22
CA PHE A 180 2.64 13.65 0.32
C PHE A 180 3.14 12.67 -0.74
N TYR A 181 2.32 12.31 -1.73
CA TYR A 181 2.61 11.19 -2.63
C TYR A 181 3.91 11.37 -3.44
N PRO A 182 4.21 12.56 -3.99
CA PRO A 182 5.50 12.80 -4.67
C PRO A 182 6.71 12.64 -3.73
N LEU A 183 6.57 13.02 -2.45
CA LEU A 183 7.62 12.85 -1.45
C LEU A 183 7.87 11.37 -1.15
N LEU A 184 6.81 10.57 -1.09
CA LEU A 184 6.92 9.12 -0.88
C LEU A 184 7.60 8.44 -2.08
N LEU A 185 7.26 8.80 -3.32
CA LEU A 185 7.91 8.28 -4.53
C LEU A 185 9.42 8.55 -4.48
N THR A 186 9.80 9.81 -4.23
CA THR A 186 11.20 10.22 -4.10
C THR A 186 11.92 9.45 -2.98
N ALA A 187 11.26 9.28 -1.83
CA ALA A 187 11.84 8.54 -0.69
C ALA A 187 12.04 7.05 -1.01
N ALA A 188 11.12 6.43 -1.75
CA ALA A 188 11.20 5.04 -2.18
C ALA A 188 12.36 4.80 -3.17
N GLU A 189 12.53 5.70 -4.14
CA GLU A 189 13.65 5.66 -5.09
C GLU A 189 15.00 5.81 -4.37
N ASN A 190 15.10 6.80 -3.47
CA ASN A 190 16.30 7.02 -2.65
C ASN A 190 16.64 5.82 -1.75
N LYS A 191 15.63 5.12 -1.24
CA LYS A 191 15.84 3.91 -0.43
C LYS A 191 16.56 2.83 -1.23
N LEU A 192 16.20 2.63 -2.50
CA LEU A 192 16.80 1.60 -3.35
C LEU A 192 18.21 1.97 -3.82
N THR A 193 18.44 3.24 -4.18
CA THR A 193 19.79 3.70 -4.58
C THR A 193 20.79 3.60 -3.43
N ALA A 194 20.38 3.94 -2.20
CA ALA A 194 21.20 3.76 -1.01
C ALA A 194 21.55 2.27 -0.76
N THR A 195 20.59 1.35 -0.96
CA THR A 195 20.87 -0.10 -0.81
C THR A 195 21.73 -0.68 -1.94
N GLY A 196 21.62 -0.15 -3.17
CA GLY A 196 22.47 -0.54 -4.30
C GLY A 196 23.92 -0.07 -4.16
N ASN A 197 24.15 1.03 -3.44
CA ASN A 197 25.50 1.48 -3.07
C ASN A 197 26.03 0.74 -1.82
N ALA A 198 25.16 0.37 -0.87
CA ALA A 198 25.56 -0.38 0.32
C ALA A 198 25.89 -1.86 0.05
N SER A 199 25.46 -2.46 -1.07
CA SER A 199 25.97 -3.78 -1.49
C SER A 199 27.44 -3.75 -1.96
N SER A 200 28.10 -2.58 -1.92
CA SER A 200 29.54 -2.41 -2.04
C SER A 200 30.27 -2.07 -0.72
N GLY A 201 29.58 -2.10 0.43
CA GLY A 201 30.19 -1.82 1.74
C GLY A 201 29.36 -2.34 2.93
N ASP A 202 29.97 -3.24 3.70
CA ASP A 202 29.54 -3.95 4.92
C ASP A 202 28.30 -3.50 5.72
N VAL A 203 27.48 -4.53 6.03
CA VAL A 203 26.72 -4.86 7.26
C VAL A 203 26.43 -3.75 8.28
N MET A 204 25.13 -3.50 8.53
CA MET A 204 24.53 -3.57 9.88
C MET A 204 22.99 -3.59 9.80
N ASP A 205 22.42 -4.66 10.34
CA ASP A 205 21.00 -4.96 10.49
C ASP A 205 20.68 -4.81 11.98
N GLU A 206 19.68 -3.99 12.37
CA GLU A 206 18.80 -4.27 13.51
C GLU A 206 17.73 -3.17 13.75
N ALA A 207 16.61 -3.65 14.30
CA ALA A 207 15.48 -2.94 14.90
C ALA A 207 14.43 -2.29 13.97
N ILE A 208 13.26 -2.91 13.87
CA ILE A 208 12.09 -2.56 14.73
C ILE A 208 11.04 -3.66 14.56
N GLN A 209 10.84 -4.40 15.64
CA GLN A 209 9.83 -5.42 15.80
C GLN A 209 8.77 -4.89 16.76
N THR A 210 7.72 -4.25 16.26
CA THR A 210 6.43 -4.13 16.97
C THR A 210 5.32 -3.65 16.02
N LYS A 211 4.50 -4.57 15.49
CA LYS A 211 3.09 -4.26 15.21
C LYS A 211 2.25 -5.30 15.93
N ASN A 212 1.68 -4.82 17.04
CA ASN A 212 0.68 -5.47 17.86
C ASN A 212 -0.48 -5.98 17.01
N ASN A 213 -0.97 -7.15 17.40
CA ASN A 213 -2.23 -7.77 16.97
C ASN A 213 -3.30 -6.74 16.64
N PHE A 214 -3.78 -6.77 15.40
CA PHE A 214 -5.06 -6.25 14.93
C PHE A 214 -5.57 -7.16 13.82
#